data_AF-S0GJT2-F1
#
_entry.id   AF-S0GJT2-F1
#
_cell.length_a   1.000
_cell.length_b   1.000
_cell.length_c   1.000
_cell.angle_alpha   90.00
_cell.angle_beta   90.00
_cell.angle_gamma   90.00
#
_symmetry.space_group_name_H-M   'P 1'
#
loop_
_entity.id
_entity.type
_entity.pdbx_description
1 polymer ?
#
loop_
_entity_poly.entity_id
_entity_poly.type
_entity_poly.pdbx_seq_one_letter_code
_entity_poly.pdbx_strand_id
1 'polypeptide(L)'
;MNNYSTKKEYQYMPFIIRELEDKAGGGSIAMADLDKSVSDSVAPGFFVGRDTKGLYHLLVAAVLFANAAADATSYQVKKNSQFKVGQFVTSGDVVGVKAYAITAIDRSNPQYDVITVGTSLGKALSEGKTLHQVKAEDAAGGKSELLYAPYGVAKNEIDLTKSHAETGISLRGSYNVANMAYGAPKVFRDALPMMRFED
;
A
#
# COMPACT_ATOMS: atom_id res chain seq x y z
N MET A 1 24.45 -15.42 26.48
CA MET A 1 23.06 -15.24 26.95
C MET A 1 22.17 -15.30 25.72
N ASN A 2 21.30 -16.30 25.66
CA ASN A 2 20.40 -16.44 24.52
C ASN A 2 19.22 -15.48 24.69
N ASN A 3 19.14 -14.47 23.82
CA ASN A 3 18.10 -13.44 23.84
C ASN A 3 16.85 -13.93 23.08
N TYR A 4 16.17 -14.95 23.57
CA TYR A 4 14.89 -15.37 23.00
C TYR A 4 13.74 -14.61 23.66
N SER A 5 13.07 -13.75 22.88
CA SER A 5 11.80 -13.14 23.25
C SER A 5 10.67 -14.06 22.78
N THR A 6 9.85 -14.57 23.71
CA THR A 6 8.65 -15.34 23.41
C THR A 6 7.53 -14.41 22.97
N LYS A 7 7.50 -14.04 21.68
CA LYS A 7 6.30 -13.46 21.08
C LYS A 7 5.29 -14.58 20.81
N LYS A 8 4.01 -14.33 21.09
CA LYS A 8 2.93 -15.23 20.68
C LYS A 8 2.97 -15.31 19.15
N GLU A 9 3.19 -16.51 18.61
CA GLU A 9 3.24 -16.69 17.16
C GLU A 9 1.87 -16.39 16.56
N TYR A 10 1.79 -15.28 15.84
CA TYR A 10 0.67 -14.97 14.95
C TYR A 10 1.14 -15.28 13.54
N GLN A 11 0.48 -16.23 12.87
CA GLN A 11 0.75 -16.52 11.47
C GLN A 11 -0.26 -15.78 10.61
N TYR A 12 0.24 -14.95 9.70
CA TYR A 12 -0.59 -14.38 8.63
C TYR A 12 -1.06 -15.50 7.71
N MET A 13 -2.25 -15.33 7.13
CA MET A 13 -2.70 -16.22 6.07
C MET A 13 -1.69 -16.21 4.92
N PRO A 14 -1.37 -17.36 4.31
CA PRO A 14 -0.37 -17.43 3.27
C PRO A 14 -0.85 -16.65 2.04
N PHE A 15 -0.10 -15.63 1.66
CA PHE A 15 -0.33 -14.87 0.43
C PHE A 15 0.59 -15.32 -0.72
N ILE A 16 1.71 -15.98 -0.42
CA ILE A 16 2.58 -16.59 -1.44
C ILE A 16 2.12 -18.03 -1.64
N ILE A 17 1.62 -18.33 -2.84
CA ILE A 17 1.22 -19.69 -3.22
C ILE A 17 2.46 -20.47 -3.68
N ARG A 18 3.27 -19.84 -4.54
CA ARG A 18 4.54 -20.38 -5.01
C ARG A 18 5.52 -19.26 -5.30
N GLU A 19 6.69 -19.34 -4.69
CA GLU A 19 7.80 -18.45 -5.00
C GLU A 19 8.73 -19.11 -6.04
N LEU A 20 9.18 -18.32 -7.01
CA LEU A 20 10.10 -18.76 -8.07
C LEU A 20 11.43 -18.02 -8.02
N GLU A 21 11.42 -16.76 -7.60
CA GLU A 21 12.62 -15.94 -7.50
C GLU A 21 12.43 -14.91 -6.38
N ASP A 22 13.43 -14.83 -5.50
CA ASP A 22 13.51 -13.80 -4.49
C ASP A 22 14.80 -13.00 -4.64
N LYS A 23 14.78 -11.78 -4.10
CA LYS A 23 15.96 -10.94 -4.10
C LYS A 23 16.95 -11.44 -3.04
N ALA A 24 18.13 -11.83 -3.48
CA ALA A 24 19.25 -12.13 -2.60
C ALA A 24 19.54 -10.95 -1.65
N GLY A 25 19.70 -11.28 -0.36
CA GLY A 25 19.93 -10.33 0.73
C GLY A 25 18.71 -9.49 1.14
N GLY A 26 17.55 -9.66 0.50
CA GLY A 26 16.36 -8.87 0.79
C GLY A 26 16.51 -7.38 0.45
N GLY A 27 15.78 -6.53 1.16
CA GLY A 27 15.86 -5.08 1.04
C GLY A 27 15.55 -4.35 2.33
N SER A 28 16.19 -3.20 2.52
CA SER A 28 15.91 -2.27 3.61
C SER A 28 14.82 -1.29 3.20
N ILE A 29 13.74 -1.23 3.97
CA ILE A 29 12.62 -0.32 3.76
C ILE A 29 12.92 1.03 4.40
N ALA A 30 12.76 2.10 3.63
CA ALA A 30 12.79 3.47 4.10
C ALA A 30 11.44 3.83 4.76
N MET A 31 11.53 4.46 5.93
CA MET A 31 10.35 4.77 6.75
C MET A 31 9.82 6.20 6.56
N ALA A 32 10.47 7.00 5.71
CA ALA A 32 10.16 8.42 5.54
C ALA A 32 8.72 8.65 5.04
N ASP A 33 8.22 7.75 4.19
CA ASP A 33 6.91 7.88 3.57
C ASP A 33 5.76 7.32 4.43
N LEU A 34 6.06 6.66 5.56
CA LEU A 34 5.09 5.92 6.38
C LEU A 34 4.69 6.62 7.67
N ASP A 35 3.39 6.63 7.96
CA ASP A 35 2.85 7.22 9.19
C ASP A 35 3.02 6.25 10.37
N LYS A 36 4.19 6.33 11.02
CA LYS A 36 4.55 5.49 12.17
C LYS A 36 3.60 5.62 13.38
N SER A 37 2.72 6.62 13.40
CA SER A 37 1.72 6.76 14.48
C SER A 37 0.54 5.81 14.33
N VAL A 38 0.38 5.18 13.16
CA VAL A 38 -0.79 4.35 12.81
C VAL A 38 -0.70 2.96 13.42
N SER A 39 0.47 2.33 13.33
CA SER A 39 0.71 0.98 13.83
C SER A 39 2.20 0.76 14.09
N ASP A 40 2.50 -0.15 15.02
CA ASP A 40 3.88 -0.55 15.32
C ASP A 40 4.47 -1.45 14.22
N SER A 41 3.61 -2.06 13.39
CA SER A 41 4.04 -2.91 12.28
C SER A 41 3.11 -2.88 11.09
N VAL A 42 3.61 -3.38 9.96
CA VAL A 42 2.86 -3.57 8.72
C VAL A 42 2.91 -5.05 8.33
N ALA A 43 1.73 -5.63 8.13
CA ALA A 43 1.54 -7.00 7.69
C ALA A 43 2.29 -7.31 6.38
N PRO A 44 2.75 -8.54 6.15
CA PRO A 44 3.46 -8.93 4.92
C PRO A 44 2.55 -8.85 3.68
N GLY A 45 3.16 -8.97 2.50
CA GLY A 45 2.43 -8.98 1.23
C GLY A 45 2.13 -7.59 0.67
N PHE A 46 2.76 -6.52 1.19
CA PHE A 46 2.71 -5.20 0.56
C PHE A 46 3.69 -5.11 -0.61
N PHE A 47 3.39 -4.22 -1.55
CA PHE A 47 4.25 -3.95 -2.69
C PHE A 47 5.39 -3.00 -2.28
N VAL A 48 6.57 -3.24 -2.84
CA VAL A 48 7.73 -2.36 -2.66
C VAL A 48 8.13 -1.73 -3.98
N GLY A 49 8.48 -0.45 -3.93
CA GLY A 49 9.17 0.25 -5.00
C GLY A 49 10.63 0.49 -4.65
N ARG A 50 11.48 0.67 -5.65
CA ARG A 50 12.93 0.91 -5.47
C ARG A 50 13.26 2.35 -5.86
N ASP A 51 14.04 3.04 -5.03
CA ASP A 51 14.59 4.35 -5.39
C ASP A 51 15.94 4.24 -6.13
N THR A 52 16.46 5.39 -6.57
CA THR A 52 17.74 5.48 -7.29
C THR A 52 18.96 5.21 -6.40
N LYS A 53 18.81 5.24 -5.08
CA LYS A 53 19.87 5.02 -4.09
C LYS A 53 19.92 3.58 -3.59
N GLY A 54 18.99 2.73 -4.05
CA GLY A 54 18.92 1.32 -3.67
C GLY A 54 18.15 1.05 -2.38
N LEU A 55 17.46 2.04 -1.81
CA LEU A 55 16.50 1.83 -0.74
C LEU A 55 15.13 1.44 -1.33
N TYR A 56 14.39 0.67 -0.55
CA TYR A 56 13.05 0.23 -0.90
C TYR A 56 12.02 1.05 -0.14
N HIS A 57 10.88 1.28 -0.78
CA HIS A 57 9.78 2.07 -0.22
C HIS A 57 8.50 1.24 -0.31
N LEU A 58 7.69 1.28 0.73
CA LEU A 58 6.37 0.66 0.69
C LEU A 58 5.46 1.49 -0.22
N LEU A 59 4.78 0.82 -1.14
CA LEU A 59 3.77 1.43 -2.00
C LEU A 59 2.45 1.54 -1.22
N VAL A 60 2.19 2.74 -0.70
CA VAL A 60 1.05 2.98 0.19
C VAL A 60 -0.26 2.90 -0.60
N ALA A 61 -1.18 2.08 -0.09
CA ALA A 61 -2.53 1.95 -0.61
C ALA A 61 -3.54 1.68 0.51
N ALA A 62 -4.82 1.82 0.19
CA ALA A 62 -5.91 1.45 1.07
C ALA A 62 -7.11 0.96 0.26
N VAL A 63 -7.90 0.08 0.85
CA VAL A 63 -9.15 -0.43 0.25
C VAL A 63 -10.31 0.42 0.77
N LEU A 64 -11.21 0.85 -0.12
CA LEU A 64 -12.43 1.54 0.25
C LEU A 64 -13.33 0.62 1.09
N PHE A 65 -13.78 1.15 2.21
CA PHE A 65 -14.71 0.52 3.13
C PHE A 65 -16.18 0.75 2.71
N ALA A 66 -16.45 1.83 1.98
CA ALA A 66 -17.78 2.14 1.49
C ALA A 66 -17.73 2.83 0.11
N ASN A 67 -18.87 2.86 -0.56
CA ASN A 67 -19.03 3.59 -1.82
C ASN A 67 -18.82 5.10 -1.62
N ALA A 68 -18.10 5.73 -2.55
CA ALA A 68 -17.92 7.18 -2.62
C ALA A 68 -18.52 7.72 -3.93
N ALA A 69 -19.29 8.80 -3.83
CA ALA A 69 -19.88 9.47 -4.98
C ALA A 69 -18.81 10.23 -5.80
N ALA A 70 -19.17 10.64 -7.02
CA ALA A 70 -18.24 11.29 -7.95
C ALA A 70 -17.82 12.71 -7.55
N ASP A 71 -18.55 13.33 -6.63
CA ASP A 71 -18.32 14.63 -6.02
C ASP A 71 -17.82 14.52 -4.58
N ALA A 72 -17.65 13.30 -4.06
CA ALA A 72 -17.16 13.07 -2.71
C ALA A 72 -15.75 13.66 -2.52
N THR A 73 -15.51 14.27 -1.37
CA THR A 73 -14.19 14.74 -0.92
C THR A 73 -13.66 13.94 0.27
N SER A 74 -14.49 13.05 0.82
CA SER A 74 -14.16 12.19 1.95
C SER A 74 -14.40 10.73 1.55
N TYR A 75 -13.38 9.91 1.80
CA TYR A 75 -13.33 8.52 1.37
C TYR A 75 -13.10 7.63 2.59
N GLN A 76 -14.04 6.74 2.87
CA GLN A 76 -13.92 5.76 3.95
C GLN A 76 -13.05 4.60 3.47
N VAL A 77 -11.96 4.32 4.18
CA VAL A 77 -11.02 3.24 3.86
C VAL A 77 -10.86 2.29 5.05
N LYS A 78 -10.50 1.03 4.77
CA LYS A 78 -10.16 0.06 5.82
C LYS A 78 -9.00 0.60 6.68
N LYS A 79 -8.99 0.21 7.96
CA LYS A 79 -8.01 0.64 8.96
C LYS A 79 -6.56 0.35 8.56
N ASN A 80 -5.65 1.07 9.22
CA ASN A 80 -4.21 0.84 9.20
C ASN A 80 -3.53 1.17 7.87
N SER A 81 -4.16 2.05 7.08
CA SER A 81 -3.51 2.65 5.93
C SER A 81 -2.37 3.57 6.37
N GLN A 82 -1.21 3.46 5.73
CA GLN A 82 0.00 4.21 6.07
C GLN A 82 0.07 5.59 5.42
N PHE A 83 -1.07 6.10 4.95
CA PHE A 83 -1.15 7.41 4.32
C PHE A 83 -0.82 8.53 5.29
N LYS A 84 -0.24 9.61 4.75
CA LYS A 84 0.03 10.87 5.44
C LYS A 84 -0.73 12.02 4.79
N VAL A 85 -1.09 13.01 5.62
CA VAL A 85 -1.52 14.32 5.13
C VAL A 85 -0.42 14.92 4.25
N GLY A 86 -0.81 15.51 3.11
CA GLY A 86 0.06 16.07 2.09
C GLY A 86 0.44 15.09 0.97
N GLN A 87 0.22 13.79 1.12
CA GLN A 87 0.42 12.83 0.03
C GLN A 87 -0.69 12.94 -1.02
N PHE A 88 -0.35 12.71 -2.28
CA PHE A 88 -1.33 12.66 -3.38
C PHE A 88 -1.88 11.26 -3.52
N VAL A 89 -3.20 11.16 -3.71
CA VAL A 89 -3.93 9.90 -3.79
C VAL A 89 -4.85 9.86 -5.01
N THR A 90 -4.96 8.69 -5.62
CA THR A 90 -5.91 8.40 -6.70
C THR A 90 -6.38 6.94 -6.65
N SER A 91 -7.28 6.56 -7.55
CA SER A 91 -7.68 5.16 -7.77
C SER A 91 -7.30 4.71 -9.17
N GLY A 92 -6.62 3.56 -9.27
CA GLY A 92 -6.23 2.95 -10.54
C GLY A 92 -7.27 1.95 -11.05
N ASP A 93 -8.32 1.70 -10.28
CA ASP A 93 -9.37 0.74 -10.62
C ASP A 93 -10.46 1.32 -11.51
N VAL A 94 -10.46 2.64 -11.70
CA VAL A 94 -11.42 3.38 -12.53
C VAL A 94 -10.65 4.33 -13.45
N VAL A 95 -11.06 4.41 -14.72
CA VAL A 95 -10.39 5.24 -15.72
C VAL A 95 -10.71 6.72 -15.53
N GLY A 96 -9.70 7.58 -15.65
CA GLY A 96 -9.87 9.04 -15.61
C GLY A 96 -10.16 9.60 -14.22
N VAL A 97 -9.78 8.88 -13.16
CA VAL A 97 -9.79 9.39 -11.79
C VAL A 97 -8.68 10.42 -11.66
N LYS A 98 -8.96 11.52 -10.96
CA LYS A 98 -8.00 12.58 -10.66
C LYS A 98 -7.10 12.20 -9.49
N ALA A 99 -6.03 12.94 -9.27
CA ALA A 99 -5.22 12.81 -8.06
C ALA A 99 -5.13 14.14 -7.32
N TYR A 100 -5.35 14.12 -6.02
CA TYR A 100 -5.27 15.30 -5.15
C TYR A 100 -4.60 14.97 -3.82
N ALA A 101 -4.06 16.01 -3.17
CA ALA A 101 -3.44 15.88 -1.86
C ALA A 101 -4.46 15.56 -0.77
N ILE A 102 -4.09 14.68 0.15
CA ILE A 102 -4.81 14.40 1.39
C ILE A 102 -4.67 15.62 2.30
N THR A 103 -5.79 16.22 2.70
CA THR A 103 -5.83 17.38 3.60
C THR A 103 -6.05 16.98 5.05
N ALA A 104 -6.76 15.87 5.30
CA ALA A 104 -6.99 15.35 6.63
C ALA A 104 -7.19 13.84 6.59
N ILE A 105 -6.83 13.18 7.70
CA ILE A 105 -7.13 11.77 7.95
C ILE A 105 -7.76 11.67 9.33
N ASP A 106 -9.01 11.20 9.39
CA ASP A 106 -9.68 10.88 10.66
C ASP A 106 -9.59 9.37 10.91
N ARG A 107 -9.02 9.01 12.06
CA ARG A 107 -8.80 7.61 12.49
C ARG A 107 -9.60 7.25 13.74
N SER A 108 -10.50 8.12 14.18
CA SER A 108 -11.28 7.98 15.42
C SER A 108 -12.27 6.81 15.37
N ASN A 109 -12.79 6.48 14.17
CA ASN A 109 -13.72 5.38 14.00
C ASN A 109 -12.98 4.02 14.14
N PRO A 110 -13.53 3.05 14.88
CA PRO A 110 -12.89 1.75 15.08
C PRO A 110 -12.91 0.84 13.83
N GLN A 111 -13.82 1.07 12.87
CA GLN A 111 -14.02 0.20 11.71
C GLN A 111 -13.31 0.69 10.45
N TYR A 112 -13.17 2.00 10.29
CA TYR A 112 -12.58 2.62 9.11
C TYR A 112 -11.82 3.91 9.45
N ASP A 113 -10.96 4.33 8.53
CA ASP A 113 -10.37 5.66 8.51
C ASP A 113 -11.07 6.51 7.43
N VAL A 114 -11.10 7.83 7.60
CA VAL A 114 -11.63 8.75 6.60
C VAL A 114 -10.50 9.59 6.02
N ILE A 115 -10.21 9.40 4.74
CA ILE A 115 -9.27 10.22 3.98
C ILE A 115 -10.04 11.36 3.34
N THR A 116 -9.63 12.60 3.61
CA THR A 116 -10.22 13.80 3.01
C THR A 116 -9.23 14.43 2.02
N VAL A 117 -9.73 14.82 0.85
CA VAL A 117 -9.00 15.54 -0.19
C VAL A 117 -9.65 16.91 -0.43
N GLY A 118 -8.85 17.89 -0.87
CA GLY A 118 -9.35 19.26 -1.06
C GLY A 118 -10.29 19.43 -2.25
N THR A 119 -10.31 18.46 -3.17
CA THR A 119 -11.18 18.44 -4.35
C THR A 119 -11.51 16.99 -4.69
N SER A 120 -12.72 16.74 -5.17
CA SER A 120 -13.15 15.38 -5.49
C SER A 120 -12.27 14.72 -6.55
N LEU A 121 -12.03 13.41 -6.42
CA LEU A 121 -11.32 12.60 -7.43
C LEU A 121 -12.11 12.46 -8.74
N GLY A 122 -13.36 12.96 -8.79
CA GLY A 122 -14.13 13.19 -10.02
C GLY A 122 -14.78 11.96 -10.62
N LYS A 123 -14.77 10.84 -9.90
CA LYS A 123 -15.39 9.56 -10.28
C LYS A 123 -15.97 8.88 -9.05
N ALA A 124 -17.09 8.19 -9.24
CA ALA A 124 -17.63 7.32 -8.20
C ALA A 124 -16.71 6.12 -8.02
N LEU A 125 -16.45 5.75 -6.76
CA LEU A 125 -15.62 4.60 -6.40
C LEU A 125 -16.44 3.67 -5.53
N SER A 126 -16.53 2.41 -5.92
CA SER A 126 -17.26 1.40 -5.15
C SER A 126 -16.42 0.85 -4.00
N GLU A 127 -17.09 0.32 -2.98
CA GLU A 127 -16.47 -0.48 -1.92
C GLU A 127 -15.57 -1.57 -2.53
N GLY A 128 -14.44 -1.84 -1.86
CA GLY A 128 -13.46 -2.83 -2.32
C GLY A 128 -12.49 -2.32 -3.39
N LYS A 129 -12.75 -1.17 -4.03
CA LYS A 129 -11.74 -0.49 -4.86
C LYS A 129 -10.64 0.10 -4.02
N THR A 130 -9.50 0.37 -4.63
CA THR A 130 -8.30 0.82 -3.95
C THR A 130 -7.98 2.28 -4.23
N LEU A 131 -7.47 2.95 -3.20
CA LEU A 131 -6.76 4.20 -3.28
C LEU A 131 -5.27 3.91 -3.16
N HIS A 132 -4.43 4.59 -3.93
CA HIS A 132 -2.98 4.44 -3.88
C HIS A 132 -2.26 5.78 -4.00
N GLN A 133 -1.07 5.84 -3.43
CA GLN A 133 -0.22 7.02 -3.45
C GLN A 133 0.36 7.26 -4.85
N VAL A 134 0.38 8.52 -5.24
CA VAL A 134 1.01 9.00 -6.49
C VAL A 134 1.95 10.16 -6.22
N LYS A 135 2.78 10.46 -7.22
CA LYS A 135 3.90 11.41 -7.12
C LYS A 135 3.46 12.87 -7.00
N ALA A 136 2.39 13.24 -7.68
CA ALA A 136 1.93 14.62 -7.80
C ALA A 136 0.43 14.68 -8.08
N GLU A 137 -0.12 15.89 -8.03
CA GLU A 137 -1.48 16.20 -8.45
C GLU A 137 -1.70 15.86 -9.93
N ASP A 138 -2.89 15.35 -10.25
CA ASP A 138 -3.36 15.08 -11.61
C ASP A 138 -4.81 15.54 -11.73
N ALA A 139 -5.01 16.84 -11.92
CA ALA A 139 -6.33 17.45 -12.03
C ALA A 139 -7.07 17.06 -13.32
N ALA A 140 -6.35 16.63 -14.36
CA ALA A 140 -6.92 16.15 -15.62
C ALA A 140 -7.40 14.70 -15.51
N GLY A 141 -6.71 13.89 -14.70
CA GLY A 141 -7.02 12.49 -14.41
C GLY A 141 -6.49 11.52 -15.46
N GLY A 142 -6.32 10.26 -15.02
CA GLY A 142 -5.96 9.14 -15.89
C GLY A 142 -4.48 9.06 -16.30
N LYS A 143 -3.60 9.91 -15.77
CA LYS A 143 -2.15 9.88 -16.05
C LYS A 143 -1.29 10.00 -14.80
N SER A 144 -1.84 9.67 -13.64
CA SER A 144 -1.14 9.82 -12.37
C SER A 144 0.04 8.85 -12.28
N GLU A 145 1.25 9.39 -12.08
CA GLU A 145 2.49 8.61 -11.96
C GLU A 145 2.64 8.08 -10.53
N LEU A 146 2.98 6.80 -10.38
CA LEU A 146 3.33 6.25 -9.06
C LEU A 146 4.56 6.96 -8.49
N LEU A 147 4.59 7.18 -7.18
CA LEU A 147 5.74 7.81 -6.53
C LEU A 147 7.01 6.96 -6.70
N TYR A 148 6.88 5.63 -6.64
CA TYR A 148 7.95 4.68 -6.92
C TYR A 148 7.45 3.61 -7.90
N ALA A 149 8.31 3.17 -8.80
CA ALA A 149 8.01 2.05 -9.69
C ALA A 149 7.95 0.75 -8.87
N PRO A 150 6.88 -0.07 -8.99
CA PRO A 150 6.80 -1.36 -8.33
C PRO A 150 7.96 -2.28 -8.72
N TYR A 151 8.58 -2.90 -7.72
CA TYR A 151 9.75 -3.76 -7.86
C TYR A 151 9.46 -5.19 -7.41
N GLY A 152 8.67 -5.37 -6.36
CA GLY A 152 8.28 -6.69 -5.90
C GLY A 152 7.34 -6.67 -4.70
N VAL A 153 7.25 -7.79 -4.00
CA VAL A 153 6.36 -7.97 -2.85
C VAL A 153 7.18 -8.33 -1.61
N ALA A 154 6.93 -7.64 -0.49
CA ALA A 154 7.59 -7.90 0.78
C ALA A 154 7.07 -9.19 1.44
N LYS A 155 7.99 -10.05 1.86
CA LYS A 155 7.71 -11.40 2.38
C LYS A 155 7.37 -11.41 3.86
N ASN A 156 7.94 -10.46 4.61
CA ASN A 156 7.88 -10.43 6.06
C ASN A 156 7.17 -9.18 6.55
N GLU A 157 6.54 -9.30 7.71
CA GLU A 157 6.08 -8.16 8.50
C GLU A 157 7.26 -7.21 8.74
N ILE A 158 7.01 -5.91 8.62
CA ILE A 158 8.01 -4.89 8.96
C ILE A 158 7.62 -4.20 10.27
N ASP A 159 8.63 -4.01 11.12
CA ASP A 159 8.51 -3.31 12.40
C ASP A 159 8.80 -1.82 12.19
N LEU A 160 7.78 -0.98 12.34
CA LEU A 160 7.85 0.47 12.12
C LEU A 160 8.51 1.22 13.29
N THR A 161 8.68 0.57 14.44
CA THR A 161 9.38 1.16 15.60
C THR A 161 10.89 1.32 15.33
N LYS A 162 11.41 0.59 14.32
CA LYS A 162 12.80 0.66 13.90
C LYS A 162 13.03 1.84 12.95
N SER A 163 14.29 2.28 12.88
CA SER A 163 14.71 3.33 11.93
C SER A 163 14.67 2.81 10.48
N HIS A 164 15.03 1.54 10.30
CA HIS A 164 14.92 0.78 9.06
C HIS A 164 14.43 -0.62 9.38
N ALA A 165 13.61 -1.19 8.51
CA ALA A 165 13.20 -2.58 8.60
C ALA A 165 13.71 -3.34 7.38
N GLU A 166 14.18 -4.55 7.60
CA GLU A 166 14.62 -5.45 6.54
C GLU A 166 13.49 -6.44 6.25
N THR A 167 13.32 -6.77 4.98
CA THR A 167 12.34 -7.78 4.56
C THR A 167 12.88 -8.54 3.36
N GLY A 168 12.51 -9.82 3.26
CA GLY A 168 12.68 -10.54 2.01
C GLY A 168 11.79 -9.93 0.94
N ILE A 169 12.28 -9.85 -0.30
CA ILE A 169 11.49 -9.34 -1.42
C ILE A 169 11.34 -10.45 -2.45
N SER A 170 10.11 -10.84 -2.70
CA SER A 170 9.79 -11.77 -3.77
C SER A 170 9.72 -11.02 -5.10
N LEU A 171 10.31 -11.59 -6.15
CA LEU A 171 10.39 -11.00 -7.49
C LEU A 171 9.51 -11.74 -8.49
N ARG A 172 9.28 -13.04 -8.29
CA ARG A 172 8.48 -13.87 -9.19
C ARG A 172 7.79 -14.99 -8.43
N GLY A 173 6.55 -15.28 -8.81
CA GLY A 173 5.74 -16.29 -8.14
C GLY A 173 4.25 -16.18 -8.47
N SER A 174 3.45 -16.98 -7.78
CA SER A 174 2.00 -16.82 -7.69
C SER A 174 1.58 -16.39 -6.29
N TYR A 175 0.64 -15.45 -6.22
CA TYR A 175 0.21 -14.81 -4.98
C TYR A 175 -1.31 -14.77 -4.88
N ASN A 176 -1.85 -15.02 -3.69
CA ASN A 176 -3.26 -14.84 -3.35
C ASN A 176 -3.48 -13.38 -2.93
N VAL A 177 -4.23 -12.63 -3.74
CA VAL A 177 -4.50 -11.19 -3.56
C VAL A 177 -5.30 -10.91 -2.29
N ALA A 178 -6.24 -11.78 -1.93
CA ALA A 178 -7.10 -11.59 -0.75
C ALA A 178 -6.31 -11.56 0.57
N ASN A 179 -5.15 -12.22 0.60
CA ASN A 179 -4.26 -12.29 1.78
C ASN A 179 -3.15 -11.23 1.75
N MET A 180 -3.02 -10.45 0.69
CA MET A 180 -2.00 -9.40 0.57
C MET A 180 -2.39 -8.14 1.34
N ALA A 181 -1.41 -7.50 1.99
CA ALA A 181 -1.62 -6.21 2.62
C ALA A 181 -2.07 -5.14 1.59
N TYR A 182 -2.93 -4.23 2.05
CA TYR A 182 -3.43 -3.08 1.28
C TYR A 182 -4.21 -3.41 0.00
N GLY A 183 -4.71 -4.64 -0.14
CA GLY A 183 -5.64 -5.04 -1.22
C GLY A 183 -5.05 -5.07 -2.62
N ALA A 184 -3.72 -4.98 -2.74
CA ALA A 184 -2.95 -5.12 -3.97
C ALA A 184 -3.52 -4.35 -5.19
N PRO A 185 -3.54 -3.01 -5.21
CA PRO A 185 -4.09 -2.22 -6.31
C PRO A 185 -3.71 -2.74 -7.70
N LYS A 186 -4.68 -2.77 -8.64
CA LYS A 186 -4.46 -3.32 -9.98
C LYS A 186 -3.24 -2.69 -10.69
N VAL A 187 -3.06 -1.39 -10.53
CA VAL A 187 -1.91 -0.65 -11.10
C VAL A 187 -0.55 -1.17 -10.61
N PHE A 188 -0.45 -1.67 -9.38
CA PHE A 188 0.78 -2.26 -8.86
C PHE A 188 1.02 -3.64 -9.45
N ARG A 189 -0.05 -4.43 -9.59
CA ARG A 189 0.00 -5.78 -10.16
C ARG A 189 0.38 -5.75 -11.64
N ASP A 190 -0.23 -4.83 -12.40
CA ASP A 190 0.04 -4.65 -13.83
C ASP A 190 1.50 -4.23 -14.10
N ALA A 191 2.12 -3.49 -13.17
CA ALA A 191 3.52 -3.09 -13.25
C ALA A 191 4.51 -4.24 -13.00
N LEU A 192 4.03 -5.40 -12.52
CA LEU A 192 4.83 -6.58 -12.19
C LEU A 192 4.41 -7.79 -13.05
N PRO A 193 4.66 -7.76 -14.37
CA PRO A 193 4.15 -8.78 -15.31
C PRO A 193 4.74 -10.18 -15.11
N MET A 194 5.86 -10.29 -14.37
CA MET A 194 6.52 -11.57 -14.07
C MET A 194 5.92 -12.27 -12.84
N MET A 195 4.97 -11.63 -12.16
CA MET A 195 4.23 -12.17 -11.04
C MET A 195 2.80 -12.54 -11.46
N ARG A 196 2.31 -13.68 -10.98
CA ARG A 196 0.91 -14.07 -11.14
C ARG A 196 0.14 -13.70 -9.88
N PHE A 197 -0.93 -12.94 -10.04
CA PHE A 197 -1.84 -12.61 -8.96
C PHE A 197 -3.15 -13.36 -9.16
N GLU A 198 -3.56 -14.12 -8.16
CA GLU A 198 -4.76 -14.94 -8.12
C GLU A 198 -5.74 -14.29 -7.14
N ASP A 199 -6.97 -14.02 -7.59
CA ASP A 199 -8.04 -13.43 -6.77
C ASP A 199 -8.70 -14.49 -5.85
#